data_AF-A0A259FIC5-F1
#
_entry.id   AF-A0A259FIC5-F1
#
_cell.length_a   1.000
_cell.length_b   1.000
_cell.length_c   1.000
_cell.angle_alpha   90.00
_cell.angle_beta   90.00
_cell.angle_gamma   90.00
#
_symmetry.space_group_name_H-M   'P 1'
#
loop_
_entity.id
_entity.type
_entity.pdbx_description
1 polymer ?
#
loop_
_entity_poly.entity_id
_entity_poly.type
_entity_poly.pdbx_seq_one_letter_code
_entity_poly.pdbx_strand_id
1 'polypeptide(L)'
;MKFTKTILAVALAAASSGAMAAADDFAGGNFTMFDPTGAVAGNFNDITGFVDIDAMTFDVASVTPFFGLPWSATDGVLFGAGEHTVNVNGDGSNALSGTGDVTFTVGAGQVGGNINFAWGASTGIDVFLVWDIVDNGDGTYDWVSTDIDNNGILGLGMIDGAFPGFSANFNFTNMTAAPVPEASTYGMMLAGLGLVGFAVRRRKLLA
;
A
#
# COMPACT_ATOMS: atom_id res chain seq x y z
N MET A 1 65.21 21.81 -10.93
CA MET A 1 63.83 22.28 -10.69
C MET A 1 62.85 21.27 -11.25
N LYS A 2 62.10 20.54 -10.41
CA LYS A 2 60.88 19.83 -10.81
C LYS A 2 59.92 19.87 -9.63
N PHE A 3 58.85 20.66 -9.77
CA PHE A 3 57.77 20.79 -8.79
C PHE A 3 56.76 19.66 -9.00
N THR A 4 56.57 18.81 -8.00
CA THR A 4 55.49 17.82 -7.96
C THR A 4 54.22 18.51 -7.48
N LYS A 5 53.20 18.61 -8.34
CA LYS A 5 51.86 19.09 -7.98
C LYS A 5 50.96 17.88 -7.73
N THR A 6 50.67 17.62 -6.46
CA THR A 6 49.61 16.69 -6.04
C THR A 6 48.29 17.45 -6.11
N ILE A 7 47.42 17.10 -7.07
CA ILE A 7 46.05 17.63 -7.15
C ILE A 7 45.16 16.71 -6.32
N LEU A 8 44.61 17.25 -5.23
CA LEU A 8 43.63 16.60 -4.37
C LEU A 8 42.25 16.80 -5.02
N ALA A 9 41.63 15.73 -5.52
CA ALA A 9 40.27 15.77 -6.04
C ALA A 9 39.28 15.58 -4.87
N VAL A 10 38.60 16.66 -4.48
CA VAL A 10 37.46 16.61 -3.56
C VAL A 10 36.23 16.21 -4.38
N ALA A 11 35.69 15.02 -4.12
CA ALA A 11 34.42 14.59 -4.67
C ALA A 11 33.29 15.35 -3.97
N LEU A 12 32.59 16.21 -4.71
CA LEU A 12 31.40 16.92 -4.26
C LEU A 12 30.24 15.91 -4.25
N ALA A 13 29.92 15.36 -3.07
CA ALA A 13 28.70 14.59 -2.87
C ALA A 13 27.51 15.57 -2.87
N ALA A 14 26.84 15.70 -4.01
CA ALA A 14 25.58 16.40 -4.09
C ALA A 14 24.53 15.58 -3.33
N ALA A 15 24.07 16.08 -2.18
CA ALA A 15 22.87 15.58 -1.55
C ALA A 15 21.68 16.05 -2.39
N SER A 16 21.13 15.14 -3.21
CA SER A 16 19.81 15.33 -3.80
C SER A 16 18.78 15.17 -2.68
N SER A 17 18.33 16.28 -2.09
CA SER A 17 17.04 16.28 -1.40
C SER A 17 15.98 16.03 -2.47
N GLY A 18 15.50 14.79 -2.56
CA GLY A 18 14.37 14.45 -3.41
C GLY A 18 13.18 15.33 -3.04
N ALA A 19 12.50 15.87 -4.04
CA ALA A 19 11.16 16.39 -3.82
C ALA A 19 10.33 15.22 -3.29
N MET A 20 9.76 15.35 -2.09
CA MET A 20 8.77 14.39 -1.60
C MET A 20 7.62 14.38 -2.62
N ALA A 21 7.22 13.20 -3.11
CA ALA A 21 6.06 13.15 -3.99
C ALA A 21 4.84 13.62 -3.19
N ALA A 22 3.99 14.45 -3.81
CA ALA A 22 2.73 14.82 -3.19
C ALA A 22 1.75 13.63 -3.29
N ALA A 23 0.75 13.60 -2.41
CA ALA A 23 -0.38 12.68 -2.51
C ALA A 23 -0.95 12.68 -3.94
N ASP A 24 -1.22 11.47 -4.45
CA ASP A 24 -1.78 11.24 -5.78
C ASP A 24 -3.29 11.06 -5.68
N ASP A 25 -4.00 12.12 -6.05
CA ASP A 25 -5.45 12.18 -6.02
C ASP A 25 -6.03 11.36 -7.19
N PHE A 26 -7.10 10.62 -6.92
CA PHE A 26 -7.88 9.95 -7.96
C PHE A 26 -9.35 10.39 -7.92
N ALA A 27 -9.97 10.37 -9.09
CA ALA A 27 -11.40 10.61 -9.25
C ALA A 27 -12.01 9.52 -10.12
N GLY A 28 -13.07 8.87 -9.63
CA GLY A 28 -13.82 7.86 -10.38
C GLY A 28 -13.31 6.43 -10.18
N GLY A 29 -13.05 6.03 -8.93
CA GLY A 29 -12.84 4.63 -8.59
C GLY A 29 -14.15 3.87 -8.33
N ASN A 30 -14.02 2.59 -8.01
CA ASN A 30 -15.10 1.69 -7.61
C ASN A 30 -15.05 1.36 -6.11
N PHE A 31 -16.16 1.53 -5.41
CA PHE A 31 -16.42 0.87 -4.14
C PHE A 31 -17.36 -0.31 -4.36
N THR A 32 -16.95 -1.51 -3.93
CA THR A 32 -17.80 -2.69 -3.88
C THR A 32 -17.84 -3.24 -2.46
N MET A 33 -19.04 -3.45 -1.93
CA MET A 33 -19.27 -4.13 -0.66
C MET A 33 -19.78 -5.54 -0.93
N PHE A 34 -19.11 -6.55 -0.38
CA PHE A 34 -19.58 -7.93 -0.38
C PHE A 34 -20.17 -8.28 0.99
N ASP A 35 -21.26 -9.04 0.98
CA ASP A 35 -21.76 -9.69 2.19
C ASP A 35 -20.93 -10.94 2.55
N PRO A 36 -21.12 -11.56 3.73
CA PRO A 36 -20.35 -12.73 4.15
C PRO A 36 -20.54 -13.98 3.27
N THR A 37 -21.48 -13.96 2.32
CA THR A 37 -21.70 -15.03 1.34
C THR A 37 -21.04 -14.74 -0.01
N GLY A 38 -20.41 -13.56 -0.17
CA GLY A 38 -19.80 -13.08 -1.40
C GLY A 38 -20.78 -12.39 -2.34
N ALA A 39 -22.02 -12.14 -1.94
CA ALA A 39 -22.96 -11.40 -2.76
C ALA A 39 -22.69 -9.89 -2.69
N VAL A 40 -22.85 -9.19 -3.80
CA VAL A 40 -22.66 -7.73 -3.85
C VAL A 40 -23.81 -7.04 -3.10
N ALA A 41 -23.48 -6.37 -2.01
CA ALA A 41 -24.39 -5.56 -1.19
C ALA A 41 -24.38 -4.08 -1.58
N GLY A 42 -23.31 -3.60 -2.20
CA GLY A 42 -23.18 -2.23 -2.71
C GLY A 42 -22.13 -2.15 -3.82
N ASN A 43 -22.34 -1.30 -4.82
CA ASN A 43 -21.41 -1.11 -5.93
C ASN A 43 -21.57 0.31 -6.51
N PHE A 44 -20.52 1.13 -6.41
CA PHE A 44 -20.53 2.55 -6.76
C PHE A 44 -19.26 2.90 -7.51
N ASN A 45 -19.36 3.64 -8.61
CA ASN A 45 -18.22 4.00 -9.48
C ASN A 45 -17.86 5.49 -9.40
N ASP A 46 -18.13 6.11 -8.25
CA ASP A 46 -17.98 7.55 -8.04
C ASP A 46 -17.09 7.87 -6.84
N ILE A 47 -16.30 6.91 -6.36
CA ILE A 47 -15.37 7.20 -5.26
C ILE A 47 -14.24 8.11 -5.74
N THR A 48 -13.84 8.99 -4.84
CA THR A 48 -12.70 9.90 -4.98
C THR A 48 -11.83 9.76 -3.76
N GLY A 49 -10.54 10.06 -3.87
CA GLY A 49 -9.63 9.92 -2.76
C GLY A 49 -8.21 10.26 -3.15
N PHE A 50 -7.26 9.83 -2.33
CA PHE A 50 -5.84 9.97 -2.61
C PHE A 50 -5.07 8.76 -2.08
N VAL A 51 -3.87 8.58 -2.64
CA VAL A 51 -2.84 7.68 -2.13
C VAL A 51 -1.54 8.45 -1.99
N ASP A 52 -0.88 8.32 -0.86
CA ASP A 52 0.47 8.83 -0.64
C ASP A 52 1.38 7.67 -0.23
N ILE A 53 2.16 7.16 -1.19
CA ILE A 53 3.10 6.06 -0.97
C ILE A 53 4.31 6.50 -0.14
N ASP A 54 4.70 7.77 -0.19
CA ASP A 54 5.84 8.26 0.59
C ASP A 54 5.45 8.42 2.06
N ALA A 55 4.23 8.92 2.33
CA ALA A 55 3.67 9.02 3.66
C ALA A 55 3.04 7.71 4.18
N MET A 56 2.81 6.74 3.28
CA MET A 56 2.09 5.49 3.53
C MET A 56 0.66 5.72 4.05
N THR A 57 -0.07 6.64 3.42
CA THR A 57 -1.45 6.98 3.79
C THR A 57 -2.41 6.98 2.60
N PHE A 58 -3.71 6.80 2.86
CA PHE A 58 -4.75 6.88 1.83
C PHE A 58 -6.12 7.17 2.45
N ASP A 59 -6.98 7.86 1.70
CA ASP A 59 -8.39 8.08 2.06
C ASP A 59 -9.29 7.85 0.84
N VAL A 60 -10.55 7.49 1.08
CA VAL A 60 -11.57 7.28 0.04
C VAL A 60 -12.93 7.77 0.51
N ALA A 61 -13.69 8.44 -0.36
CA ALA A 61 -15.06 8.84 -0.06
C ALA A 61 -15.94 8.78 -1.32
N SER A 62 -17.25 8.77 -1.11
CA SER A 62 -18.24 8.98 -2.18
C SER A 62 -19.31 9.95 -1.71
N VAL A 63 -19.87 10.71 -2.66
CA VAL A 63 -21.07 11.52 -2.43
C VAL A 63 -22.35 10.69 -2.49
N THR A 64 -22.29 9.50 -3.09
CA THR A 64 -23.43 8.58 -3.17
C THR A 64 -23.59 7.82 -1.85
N PRO A 65 -24.76 7.94 -1.18
CA PRO A 65 -25.02 7.23 0.06
C PRO A 65 -25.03 5.71 -0.12
N PHE A 66 -24.47 4.99 0.85
CA PHE A 66 -24.56 3.52 0.94
C PHE A 66 -25.68 3.16 1.92
N PHE A 67 -26.63 2.31 1.51
CA PHE A 67 -27.85 2.02 2.27
C PHE A 67 -28.58 3.29 2.79
N GLY A 68 -28.54 4.36 2.00
CA GLY A 68 -29.23 5.62 2.30
C GLY A 68 -28.51 6.53 3.31
N LEU A 69 -27.32 6.16 3.80
CA LEU A 69 -26.51 6.97 4.71
C LEU A 69 -25.18 7.38 4.06
N PRO A 70 -24.65 8.58 4.40
CA PRO A 70 -23.34 9.01 3.94
C PRO A 70 -22.24 8.11 4.51
N TRP A 71 -21.12 8.03 3.81
CA TRP A 71 -19.96 7.26 4.25
C TRP A 71 -18.65 7.88 3.75
N SER A 72 -17.57 7.57 4.47
CA SER A 72 -16.19 7.90 4.10
C SER A 72 -15.27 6.85 4.70
N ALA A 73 -14.07 6.71 4.15
CA ALA A 73 -12.98 5.93 4.72
C ALA A 73 -11.78 6.87 4.86
N THR A 74 -11.32 7.11 6.08
CA THR A 74 -10.24 8.07 6.36
C THR A 74 -9.19 7.49 7.30
N ASP A 75 -8.09 8.21 7.45
CA ASP A 75 -6.97 7.85 8.33
C ASP A 75 -6.33 6.50 7.92
N GLY A 76 -6.34 6.22 6.61
CA GLY A 76 -5.83 4.96 6.09
C GLY A 76 -4.32 4.88 6.15
N VAL A 77 -3.81 3.69 6.48
CA VAL A 77 -2.39 3.34 6.52
C VAL A 77 -2.10 2.28 5.46
N LEU A 78 -1.02 2.48 4.72
CA LEU A 78 -0.55 1.56 3.69
C LEU A 78 0.57 0.67 4.21
N PHE A 79 0.70 -0.51 3.61
CA PHE A 79 1.70 -1.52 3.96
C PHE A 79 2.40 -2.04 2.71
N GLY A 80 3.74 -2.09 2.75
CA GLY A 80 4.53 -2.77 1.72
C GLY A 80 4.48 -4.29 1.87
N ALA A 81 5.21 -5.01 1.03
CA ALA A 81 5.28 -6.48 1.11
C ALA A 81 5.79 -6.97 2.48
N GLY A 82 5.15 -8.00 3.03
CA GLY A 82 5.46 -8.58 4.33
C GLY A 82 4.24 -9.09 5.08
N GLU A 83 4.48 -9.70 6.24
CA GLU A 83 3.43 -10.02 7.21
C GLU A 83 3.27 -8.83 8.16
N HIS A 84 2.04 -8.35 8.30
CA HIS A 84 1.69 -7.19 9.10
C HIS A 84 0.65 -7.58 10.14
N THR A 85 0.71 -6.90 11.29
CA THR A 85 -0.25 -7.10 12.36
C THR A 85 -0.71 -5.75 12.85
N VAL A 86 -2.01 -5.50 12.76
CA VAL A 86 -2.65 -4.24 13.16
C VAL A 86 -3.55 -4.51 14.35
N ASN A 87 -3.42 -3.69 15.38
CA ASN A 87 -4.30 -3.76 16.52
C ASN A 87 -5.57 -2.95 16.23
N VAL A 88 -6.72 -3.62 16.21
CA VAL A 88 -8.03 -3.00 15.97
C VAL A 88 -8.72 -2.54 17.26
N ASN A 89 -7.97 -2.39 18.36
CA ASN A 89 -8.50 -1.81 19.60
C ASN A 89 -8.00 -0.39 19.79
N GLY A 90 -8.93 0.54 20.05
CA GLY A 90 -8.60 1.88 20.50
C GLY A 90 -8.27 2.88 19.38
N ASP A 91 -8.59 2.53 18.14
CA ASP A 91 -8.53 3.39 16.95
C ASP A 91 -9.64 4.46 16.91
N GLY A 92 -10.67 4.35 17.76
CA GLY A 92 -11.70 5.37 17.95
C GLY A 92 -13.11 4.96 17.55
N SER A 93 -13.34 3.74 17.08
CA SER A 93 -14.68 3.16 17.06
C SER A 93 -15.01 2.43 18.34
N ASN A 94 -16.25 2.00 18.45
CA ASN A 94 -16.66 0.99 19.40
C ASN A 94 -16.02 -0.36 19.06
N ALA A 95 -14.68 -0.46 19.03
CA ALA A 95 -13.96 -1.72 19.07
C ALA A 95 -14.64 -2.55 20.14
N LEU A 96 -15.33 -3.61 19.71
CA LEU A 96 -16.01 -4.49 20.64
C LEU A 96 -14.92 -5.02 21.54
N SER A 97 -14.91 -4.59 22.81
CA SER A 97 -13.94 -5.01 23.82
C SER A 97 -13.69 -6.51 23.68
N GLY A 98 -12.54 -6.89 23.10
CA GLY A 98 -12.22 -8.29 22.77
C GLY A 98 -11.86 -8.61 21.31
N THR A 99 -11.89 -7.68 20.35
CA THR A 99 -11.42 -7.91 18.97
C THR A 99 -9.91 -7.69 18.88
N GLY A 100 -9.14 -8.77 18.68
CA GLY A 100 -7.69 -8.82 18.89
C GLY A 100 -6.83 -8.09 17.85
N ASP A 101 -5.68 -8.68 17.52
CA ASP A 101 -4.84 -8.21 16.42
C ASP A 101 -5.28 -8.87 15.11
N VAL A 102 -5.23 -8.12 14.00
CA VAL A 102 -5.45 -8.63 12.64
C VAL A 102 -4.12 -8.82 11.96
N THR A 103 -3.81 -10.05 11.61
CA THR A 103 -2.61 -10.40 10.84
C THR A 103 -2.98 -10.66 9.39
N PHE A 104 -2.28 -10.01 8.46
CA PHE A 104 -2.44 -10.23 7.02
C PHE A 104 -1.09 -10.17 6.31
N THR A 105 -1.03 -10.77 5.12
CA THR A 105 0.19 -10.81 4.30
C THR A 105 -0.01 -9.95 3.06
N VAL A 106 0.97 -9.10 2.77
CA VAL A 106 1.10 -8.36 1.53
C VAL A 106 2.17 -9.02 0.69
N GLY A 107 1.80 -9.50 -0.50
CA GLY A 107 2.71 -10.13 -1.45
C GLY A 107 3.68 -9.15 -2.10
N ALA A 108 4.68 -9.69 -2.78
CA ALA A 108 5.57 -8.86 -3.61
C ALA A 108 4.79 -8.27 -4.79
N GLY A 109 4.92 -6.95 -5.01
CA GLY A 109 4.16 -6.24 -6.04
C GLY A 109 2.74 -5.84 -5.62
N GLN A 110 2.37 -6.11 -4.37
CA GLN A 110 1.10 -5.70 -3.78
C GLN A 110 1.30 -4.55 -2.80
N VAL A 111 0.20 -3.87 -2.48
CA VAL A 111 0.11 -2.89 -1.40
C VAL A 111 -1.02 -3.31 -0.48
N GLY A 112 -0.75 -3.37 0.83
CA GLY A 112 -1.78 -3.54 1.85
C GLY A 112 -2.34 -2.19 2.30
N GLY A 113 -3.56 -2.20 2.82
CA GLY A 113 -4.21 -1.04 3.43
C GLY A 113 -5.06 -1.44 4.64
N ASN A 114 -5.02 -0.61 5.68
CA ASN A 114 -6.01 -0.60 6.76
C ASN A 114 -6.60 0.80 6.85
N ILE A 115 -7.93 0.92 6.98
CA ILE A 115 -8.61 2.22 6.98
C ILE A 115 -9.88 2.22 7.80
N ASN A 116 -10.21 3.38 8.37
CA ASN A 116 -11.38 3.57 9.20
C ASN A 116 -12.58 3.97 8.34
N PHE A 117 -13.50 3.03 8.16
CA PHE A 117 -14.76 3.27 7.48
C PHE A 117 -15.79 3.86 8.44
N ALA A 118 -16.40 4.97 8.02
CA ALA A 118 -17.50 5.63 8.71
C ALA A 118 -18.77 5.52 7.87
N TRP A 119 -19.88 5.15 8.50
CA TRP A 119 -21.18 4.99 7.87
C TRP A 119 -22.29 5.55 8.75
N GLY A 120 -22.89 6.66 8.32
CA GLY A 120 -23.85 7.39 9.13
C GLY A 120 -23.25 7.84 10.47
N ALA A 121 -23.75 7.29 11.59
CA ALA A 121 -23.26 7.56 12.93
C ALA A 121 -22.26 6.52 13.45
N SER A 122 -22.04 5.43 12.71
CA SER A 122 -21.03 4.42 13.03
C SER A 122 -19.68 4.87 12.46
N THR A 123 -18.65 4.91 13.30
CA THR A 123 -17.29 5.35 12.94
C THR A 123 -16.27 4.29 13.30
N GLY A 124 -15.07 4.36 12.69
CA GLY A 124 -13.91 3.49 12.87
C GLY A 124 -14.19 2.00 12.66
N ILE A 125 -14.99 1.69 11.66
CA ILE A 125 -15.17 0.31 11.22
C ILE A 125 -13.87 -0.09 10.49
N ASP A 126 -13.16 -1.09 10.98
CA ASP A 126 -11.86 -1.47 10.45
C ASP A 126 -12.00 -2.24 9.12
N VAL A 127 -11.42 -1.68 8.06
CA VAL A 127 -11.33 -2.32 6.74
C VAL A 127 -9.89 -2.70 6.46
N PHE A 128 -9.68 -3.92 5.95
CA PHE A 128 -8.38 -4.39 5.48
C PHE A 128 -8.42 -4.79 4.01
N LEU A 129 -7.43 -4.33 3.27
CA LEU A 129 -7.32 -4.41 1.82
C LEU A 129 -5.92 -4.86 1.43
N VAL A 130 -5.81 -5.64 0.36
CA VAL A 130 -4.55 -5.86 -0.35
C VAL A 130 -4.85 -5.69 -1.82
N TRP A 131 -4.08 -4.85 -2.49
CA TRP A 131 -4.20 -4.57 -3.90
C TRP A 131 -3.07 -5.20 -4.69
N ASP A 132 -3.42 -5.83 -5.81
CA ASP A 132 -2.50 -6.00 -6.93
C ASP A 132 -2.38 -4.66 -7.65
N ILE A 133 -1.14 -4.23 -7.91
CA ILE A 133 -0.86 -3.02 -8.67
C ILE A 133 -0.51 -3.40 -10.12
N VAL A 134 -1.36 -3.01 -11.05
CA VAL A 134 -1.23 -3.35 -12.47
C VAL A 134 -0.82 -2.12 -13.26
N ASP A 135 0.35 -2.18 -13.91
CA ASP A 135 0.82 -1.12 -14.81
C ASP A 135 0.05 -1.17 -16.15
N ASN A 136 -0.61 -0.07 -16.49
CA ASN A 136 -1.37 0.07 -17.72
C ASN A 136 -0.49 0.38 -18.95
N GLY A 137 0.81 0.67 -18.75
CA GLY A 137 1.77 0.99 -19.81
C GLY A 137 1.68 2.42 -20.33
N ASP A 138 0.81 3.25 -19.75
CA ASP A 138 0.63 4.67 -20.06
C ASP A 138 1.03 5.60 -18.91
N GLY A 139 1.64 5.04 -17.86
CA GLY A 139 2.03 5.75 -16.64
C GLY A 139 0.94 5.81 -15.58
N THR A 140 -0.19 5.10 -15.78
CA THR A 140 -1.20 4.86 -14.75
C THR A 140 -1.13 3.43 -14.22
N TYR A 141 -1.65 3.24 -13.02
CA TYR A 141 -1.67 1.97 -12.32
C TYR A 141 -3.07 1.69 -11.80
N ASP A 142 -3.57 0.49 -12.07
CA ASP A 142 -4.83 -0.01 -11.50
C ASP A 142 -4.53 -0.67 -10.15
N TRP A 143 -5.26 -0.25 -9.13
CA TRP A 143 -5.26 -0.82 -7.79
C TRP A 143 -6.45 -1.76 -7.67
N VAL A 144 -6.17 -3.07 -7.72
CA VAL A 144 -7.20 -4.11 -7.79
C VAL A 144 -7.19 -4.94 -6.51
N SER A 145 -8.28 -4.89 -5.74
CA SER A 145 -8.42 -5.63 -4.49
C SER A 145 -8.31 -7.13 -4.72
N THR A 146 -7.67 -7.81 -3.78
CA THR A 146 -7.40 -9.25 -3.78
C THR A 146 -8.14 -9.95 -2.64
N ASP A 147 -8.20 -11.27 -2.69
CA ASP A 147 -8.71 -12.11 -1.61
C ASP A 147 -7.59 -12.36 -0.59
N ILE A 148 -7.75 -11.81 0.62
CA ILE A 148 -6.69 -11.75 1.64
C ILE A 148 -6.60 -13.06 2.44
N ASP A 149 -7.72 -13.76 2.63
CA ASP A 149 -7.82 -14.95 3.48
C ASP A 149 -8.17 -16.23 2.69
N ASN A 150 -8.20 -16.15 1.36
CA ASN A 150 -8.50 -17.22 0.41
C ASN A 150 -9.89 -17.83 0.60
N ASN A 151 -10.88 -17.02 1.00
CA ASN A 151 -12.26 -17.46 1.19
C ASN A 151 -13.13 -17.33 -0.08
N GLY A 152 -12.57 -16.77 -1.15
CA GLY A 152 -13.24 -16.52 -2.44
C GLY A 152 -13.89 -15.13 -2.56
N ILE A 153 -13.74 -14.26 -1.57
CA ILE A 153 -14.29 -12.90 -1.50
C ILE A 153 -13.12 -11.92 -1.44
N LEU A 154 -13.20 -10.83 -2.20
CA LEU A 154 -12.15 -9.80 -2.17
C LEU A 154 -12.20 -8.99 -0.87
N GLY A 155 -11.02 -8.59 -0.39
CA GLY A 155 -10.82 -7.91 0.89
C GLY A 155 -10.91 -8.86 2.08
N LEU A 156 -10.71 -8.32 3.28
CA LEU A 156 -10.98 -9.05 4.52
C LEU A 156 -12.36 -8.67 5.05
N GLY A 157 -13.07 -9.64 5.63
CA GLY A 157 -14.30 -9.35 6.34
C GLY A 157 -14.05 -8.41 7.52
N MET A 158 -14.79 -7.31 7.59
CA MET A 158 -14.74 -6.35 8.70
C MET A 158 -15.06 -7.06 10.01
N ILE A 159 -14.29 -6.77 11.05
CA ILE A 159 -14.36 -7.51 12.31
C ILE A 159 -15.35 -6.86 13.28
N ASP A 160 -15.63 -5.58 13.09
CA ASP A 160 -16.40 -4.75 13.99
C ASP A 160 -17.40 -3.85 13.25
N GLY A 161 -17.96 -2.87 13.98
CA GLY A 161 -18.86 -1.89 13.40
C GLY A 161 -20.24 -2.42 13.00
N ALA A 162 -20.85 -1.75 12.03
CA ALA A 162 -22.21 -2.04 11.55
C ALA A 162 -22.27 -3.19 10.53
N PHE A 163 -21.12 -3.65 10.04
CA PHE A 163 -21.01 -4.64 8.96
C PHE A 163 -20.08 -5.83 9.28
N PRO A 164 -20.19 -6.52 10.44
CA PRO A 164 -19.31 -7.65 10.71
C PRO A 164 -19.40 -8.74 9.64
N GLY A 165 -18.23 -9.16 9.14
CA GLY A 165 -18.05 -10.18 8.10
C GLY A 165 -18.27 -9.71 6.66
N PHE A 166 -18.70 -8.47 6.44
CA PHE A 166 -18.76 -7.90 5.09
C PHE A 166 -17.38 -7.41 4.67
N SER A 167 -17.08 -7.42 3.37
CA SER A 167 -15.79 -6.95 2.84
C SER A 167 -15.98 -5.70 2.00
N ALA A 168 -15.43 -4.58 2.46
CA ALA A 168 -15.39 -3.32 1.72
C ALA A 168 -14.17 -3.30 0.79
N ASN A 169 -14.38 -3.06 -0.50
CA ASN A 169 -13.34 -3.05 -1.52
C ASN A 169 -13.32 -1.72 -2.26
N PHE A 170 -12.13 -1.13 -2.40
CA PHE A 170 -11.93 0.13 -3.13
C PHE A 170 -10.95 -0.13 -4.27
N ASN A 171 -11.38 0.01 -5.52
CA ASN A 171 -10.53 -0.14 -6.69
C ASN A 171 -10.43 1.20 -7.41
N PHE A 172 -9.27 1.58 -7.90
CA PHE A 172 -9.09 2.87 -8.58
C PHE A 172 -7.88 2.82 -9.49
N THR A 173 -7.77 3.82 -10.36
CA THR A 173 -6.61 4.04 -11.22
C THR A 173 -5.97 5.36 -10.81
N ASN A 174 -4.65 5.36 -10.59
CA ASN A 174 -3.89 6.56 -10.26
C ASN A 174 -2.54 6.57 -11.00
N MET A 175 -1.69 7.58 -10.76
CA MET A 175 -0.35 7.68 -11.36
C MET A 175 0.74 7.10 -10.47
N THR A 176 0.43 6.77 -9.22
CA THR A 176 1.37 6.23 -8.23
C THR A 176 1.44 4.71 -8.27
N ALA A 177 2.62 4.21 -8.65
CA ALA A 177 2.97 2.80 -8.51
C ALA A 177 3.18 2.42 -7.03
N ALA A 178 2.97 1.14 -6.69
CA ALA A 178 3.40 0.59 -5.41
C ALA A 178 4.89 0.84 -5.14
N PRO A 179 5.29 1.04 -3.87
CA PRO A 179 6.67 0.89 -3.47
C PRO A 179 7.07 -0.57 -3.65
N VAL A 180 7.78 -0.86 -4.75
CA VAL A 180 8.36 -2.18 -5.02
C VAL A 180 9.33 -2.52 -3.88
N PRO A 181 9.32 -3.75 -3.32
CA PRO A 181 10.18 -4.13 -2.21
C PRO A 181 11.63 -3.70 -2.42
N GLU A 182 12.15 -3.04 -1.39
CA GLU A 182 13.15 -1.99 -1.45
C GLU A 182 14.40 -2.31 -2.29
N ALA A 183 15.06 -1.24 -2.77
CA ALA A 183 16.37 -1.28 -3.42
C ALA A 183 17.45 -2.06 -2.63
N SER A 184 17.22 -2.42 -1.36
CA SER A 184 18.06 -3.35 -0.59
C SER A 184 18.03 -4.78 -1.13
N THR A 185 16.92 -5.27 -1.69
CA THR A 185 16.84 -6.59 -2.35
C THR A 185 17.71 -6.62 -3.62
N TYR A 186 17.58 -5.57 -4.44
CA TYR A 186 18.43 -5.38 -5.62
C TYR A 186 19.87 -5.03 -5.24
N GLY A 187 20.07 -4.28 -4.15
CA GLY A 187 21.35 -3.89 -3.61
C GLY A 187 22.14 -5.07 -3.07
N MET A 188 21.49 -6.03 -2.42
CA MET A 188 22.10 -7.28 -1.96
C MET A 188 22.42 -8.20 -3.13
N MET A 189 21.56 -8.26 -4.16
CA MET A 189 21.87 -8.98 -5.40
C MET A 189 23.06 -8.35 -6.14
N LEU A 190 23.09 -7.02 -6.28
CA LEU A 190 24.18 -6.29 -6.93
C LEU A 190 25.47 -6.32 -6.11
N ALA A 191 25.40 -6.23 -4.78
CA ALA A 191 26.53 -6.43 -3.89
C ALA A 191 27.07 -7.86 -4.00
N GLY A 192 26.18 -8.85 -4.05
CA GLY A 192 26.53 -10.25 -4.30
C GLY A 192 27.23 -10.44 -5.65
N LEU A 193 26.69 -9.88 -6.73
CA LEU A 193 27.30 -9.88 -8.06
C LEU A 193 28.64 -9.14 -8.08
N GLY A 194 28.77 -8.02 -7.38
CA GLY A 194 30.01 -7.28 -7.22
C GLY A 194 31.10 -8.10 -6.51
N LEU A 195 30.71 -8.86 -5.49
CA LEU A 195 31.63 -9.73 -4.73
C LEU A 195 32.08 -10.95 -5.56
N VAL A 196 31.19 -11.54 -6.35
CA VAL A 196 31.52 -12.60 -7.33
C VAL A 196 32.46 -12.05 -8.41
N GLY A 197 32.17 -10.89 -8.99
CA GLY A 197 33.03 -10.24 -9.98
C GLY A 197 34.44 -9.95 -9.43
N PHE A 198 34.53 -9.50 -8.17
CA PHE A 198 35.80 -9.30 -7.48
C PHE A 198 36.59 -10.61 -7.29
N ALA A 199 35.93 -11.69 -6.86
CA ALA A 199 36.55 -13.00 -6.67
C ALA A 199 37.09 -13.58 -7.98
N VAL A 200 36.33 -13.50 -9.08
CA VAL A 200 36.77 -13.94 -10.41
C VAL A 200 37.98 -13.13 -10.90
N ARG A 201 37.97 -11.80 -10.70
CA ARG A 201 39.11 -10.94 -11.08
C ARG A 201 40.39 -11.32 -10.33
N ARG A 202 40.31 -11.64 -9.03
CA ARG A 202 41.49 -12.07 -8.25
C ARG A 202 42.06 -13.39 -8.77
N ARG A 203 41.22 -14.34 -9.17
CA ARG A 203 41.66 -15.62 -9.70
C ARG A 203 42.45 -15.48 -11.01
N LYS A 204 42.04 -14.55 -11.88
CA LYS A 204 42.71 -14.29 -13.17
C LYS A 204 44.07 -13.58 -13.04
N LEU A 205 44.34 -12.93 -11.92
CA LEU A 205 45.63 -12.26 -11.65
C LEU A 205 46.66 -13.19 -11.00
N LEU A 206 46.25 -14.38 -10.55
CA LEU A 206 47.10 -15.38 -9.87
C LEU A 206 47.39 -16.61 -10.75
N ALA A 207 46.87 -16.64 -11.98
CA ALA A 207 47.14 -17.65 -13.00
C ALA A 207 47.87 -16.99 -14.18
#